data_AF-A0AA45BXU8-F1
#
_entry.id   AF-A0AA45BXU8-F1
#
_cell.length_a   1.000
_cell.length_b   1.000
_cell.length_c   1.000
_cell.angle_alpha   90.00
_cell.angle_beta   90.00
_cell.angle_gamma   90.00
#
_symmetry.space_group_name_H-M   'P 1'
#
loop_
_entity.id
_entity.type
_entity.pdbx_description
1 polymer ?
#
loop_
_entity_poly.entity_id
_entity_poly.type
_entity_poly.pdbx_seq_one_letter_code
_entity_poly.pdbx_strand_id
1 'polypeptide(L)'
;IKGRSEVASGVLPSLVAFKKDVGESITGKKTKLKTYEIEGIEYVWGKDITKVKDVFATYGFQNRYKEPLYKVLTSIALADLALKSKVQPTDEVIVITGVPSNEIGTEAANDLKAVFEGLHTVKVDGKTVKVNVEEVIILPQPIGTVMGQYLDTDGFVADERYEDIRVGVIDIGTGTTDLD
;
A
#
# COMPACT_ATOMS: atom_id res chain seq x y z
N ILE A 1 3.92 3.38 3.07
CA ILE A 1 2.79 3.02 2.19
C ILE A 1 1.81 4.18 2.13
N LYS A 2 1.48 4.60 0.91
CA LYS A 2 0.40 5.56 0.62
C LYS A 2 -0.75 4.76 0.00
N GLY A 3 -1.99 5.09 0.35
CA GLY A 3 -3.18 4.47 -0.24
C GLY A 3 -4.35 5.43 -0.24
N ARG A 4 -5.21 5.33 -1.25
CA ARG A 4 -6.39 6.19 -1.45
C ARG A 4 -7.52 5.39 -2.08
N SER A 5 -8.74 5.70 -1.67
CA SER A 5 -10.01 5.38 -2.31
C SER A 5 -10.78 6.69 -2.53
N GLU A 6 -12.00 6.60 -3.05
CA GLU A 6 -12.89 7.76 -3.22
C GLU A 6 -13.13 8.52 -1.90
N VAL A 7 -13.27 7.79 -0.79
CA VAL A 7 -13.72 8.37 0.50
C VAL A 7 -12.66 8.35 1.59
N ALA A 8 -11.51 7.69 1.38
CA ALA A 8 -10.47 7.56 2.37
C ALA A 8 -9.07 7.66 1.76
N SER A 9 -8.13 8.28 2.48
CA SER A 9 -6.72 8.26 2.11
C SER A 9 -5.84 8.16 3.35
N GLY A 10 -4.59 7.76 3.17
CA GLY A 10 -3.65 7.68 4.28
C GLY A 10 -2.23 7.41 3.85
N VAL A 11 -1.31 7.80 4.74
CA VAL A 11 0.10 7.46 4.67
C VAL A 11 0.48 6.77 5.97
N LEU A 12 0.99 5.56 5.87
CA LEU A 12 1.41 4.73 7.00
C LEU A 12 2.82 4.18 6.77
N PRO A 13 3.59 3.91 7.84
CA PRO A 13 4.96 3.41 7.70
C PRO A 13 5.02 2.05 7.00
N SER A 14 6.07 1.83 6.20
CA SER A 14 6.33 0.54 5.53
C SER A 14 7.07 -0.43 6.45
N LEU A 15 6.48 -0.64 7.62
CA LEU A 15 6.98 -1.45 8.73
C LEU A 15 5.87 -2.41 9.16
N VAL A 16 6.21 -3.57 9.72
CA VAL A 16 5.25 -4.48 10.36
C VAL A 16 5.92 -5.16 11.55
N ALA A 17 5.17 -5.51 12.58
CA ALA A 17 5.66 -6.32 13.71
C ALA A 17 4.78 -7.56 13.90
N PHE A 18 5.35 -8.66 14.37
CA PHE A 18 4.54 -9.77 14.87
C PHE A 18 3.99 -9.41 16.24
N LYS A 19 2.72 -9.72 16.50
CA LYS A 19 2.08 -9.37 17.77
C LYS A 19 2.76 -10.01 18.98
N LYS A 20 3.30 -11.23 18.83
CA LYS A 20 4.06 -11.95 19.87
C LYS A 20 5.32 -11.20 20.33
N ASP A 21 5.89 -10.35 19.47
CA ASP A 21 7.12 -9.59 19.73
C ASP A 21 6.79 -8.17 20.25
N VAL A 22 5.51 -7.78 20.21
CA VAL A 22 5.01 -6.52 20.77
C VAL A 22 4.51 -6.77 22.19
N GLY A 23 5.19 -6.20 23.19
CA GLY A 23 4.74 -6.28 24.59
C GLY A 23 3.30 -5.74 24.78
N GLU A 24 2.54 -6.38 25.68
CA GLU A 24 1.11 -6.09 25.95
C GLU A 24 0.82 -4.61 26.29
N SER A 25 1.81 -3.87 26.77
CA SER A 25 1.70 -2.47 27.16
C SER A 25 1.60 -1.49 25.98
N ILE A 26 1.90 -1.91 24.75
CA ILE A 26 1.90 -1.03 23.56
C ILE A 26 0.54 -1.04 22.82
N THR A 27 -0.28 -2.09 22.96
CA THR A 27 -1.58 -2.21 22.27
C THR A 27 -2.76 -1.60 23.05
N GLY A 28 -2.53 -1.12 24.27
CA GLY A 28 -3.56 -0.56 25.14
C GLY A 28 -3.99 0.87 24.80
N LYS A 29 -5.19 1.03 24.22
CA LYS A 29 -6.13 2.18 24.14
C LYS A 29 -5.63 3.62 23.84
N LYS A 30 -4.33 3.90 23.79
CA LYS A 30 -3.75 5.23 23.46
C LYS A 30 -2.82 5.21 22.25
N THR A 31 -2.55 4.06 21.66
CA THR A 31 -1.72 3.93 20.46
C THR A 31 -2.59 3.79 19.22
N LYS A 32 -2.17 4.40 18.11
CA LYS A 32 -2.80 4.27 16.78
C LYS A 32 -2.30 3.00 16.09
N LEU A 33 -2.39 1.88 16.81
CA LEU A 33 -2.05 0.54 16.36
C LEU A 33 -3.30 -0.32 16.31
N LYS A 34 -3.35 -1.22 15.34
CA LYS A 34 -4.36 -2.26 15.22
C LYS A 34 -3.69 -3.62 15.12
N THR A 35 -4.47 -4.65 15.42
CA THR A 35 -4.06 -6.05 15.26
C THR A 35 -4.62 -6.61 13.97
N TYR A 36 -3.82 -7.42 13.30
CA TYR A 36 -4.15 -8.04 12.02
C TYR A 36 -3.82 -9.53 12.09
N GLU A 37 -4.72 -10.40 11.64
CA GLU A 37 -4.46 -11.84 11.53
C GLU A 37 -4.60 -12.27 10.07
N ILE A 38 -3.57 -12.95 9.55
CA ILE A 38 -3.52 -13.52 8.21
C ILE A 38 -3.01 -14.94 8.35
N GLU A 39 -3.77 -15.92 7.86
CA GLU A 39 -3.41 -17.35 7.91
C GLU A 39 -3.03 -17.84 9.33
N GLY A 40 -3.69 -17.30 10.36
CA GLY A 40 -3.44 -17.65 11.76
C GLY A 40 -2.21 -16.97 12.40
N ILE A 41 -1.48 -16.13 11.66
CA ILE A 41 -0.36 -15.35 12.19
C ILE A 41 -0.83 -13.94 12.52
N GLU A 42 -0.54 -13.49 13.75
CA GLU A 42 -0.93 -12.17 14.24
C GLU A 42 0.18 -11.12 14.08
N TYR A 43 -0.21 -9.97 13.56
CA TYR A 43 0.62 -8.81 13.27
C TYR A 43 0.07 -7.56 13.95
N VAL A 44 0.95 -6.56 14.13
CA VAL A 44 0.60 -5.22 14.60
C VAL A 44 1.05 -4.21 13.56
N TRP A 45 0.16 -3.29 13.22
CA TRP A 45 0.45 -2.20 12.28
C TRP A 45 -0.37 -0.96 12.57
N GLY A 46 0.12 0.20 12.13
CA GLY A 46 -0.55 1.48 12.29
C GLY A 46 0.42 2.64 12.35
N LYS A 47 -0.09 3.85 12.63
CA LYS A 47 0.72 5.08 12.60
C LYS A 47 1.84 5.05 13.65
N ASP A 48 1.57 4.43 14.79
CA ASP A 48 2.50 4.36 15.92
C ASP A 48 3.46 3.16 15.85
N ILE A 49 3.52 2.43 14.73
CA ILE A 49 4.41 1.25 14.58
C ILE A 49 5.89 1.63 14.74
N THR A 50 6.26 2.88 14.44
CA THR A 50 7.62 3.40 14.65
C THR A 50 8.04 3.48 16.11
N LYS A 51 7.10 3.30 17.06
CA LYS A 51 7.37 3.26 18.51
C LYS A 51 7.61 1.84 19.03
N VAL A 52 7.36 0.82 18.19
CA VAL A 52 7.65 -0.58 18.50
C VAL A 52 9.13 -0.83 18.22
N LYS A 53 9.81 -1.57 19.11
CA LYS A 53 11.25 -1.88 18.96
C LYS A 53 11.50 -2.88 17.85
N ASP A 54 10.83 -4.02 17.91
CA ASP A 54 11.05 -5.15 17.00
C ASP A 54 10.10 -5.06 15.80
N VAL A 55 10.52 -4.29 14.80
CA VAL A 55 9.78 -4.05 13.55
C VAL A 55 10.59 -4.50 12.35
N PHE A 56 9.88 -4.96 11.32
CA PHE A 56 10.45 -5.37 10.05
C PHE A 56 10.10 -4.36 8.96
N ALA A 57 11.12 -3.82 8.29
CA ALA A 57 10.94 -3.02 7.09
C ALA A 57 10.61 -3.89 5.88
N THR A 58 9.73 -3.42 4.99
CA THR A 58 9.29 -4.20 3.81
C THR A 58 9.78 -3.63 2.47
N TYR A 59 10.55 -2.55 2.48
CA TYR A 59 10.86 -1.76 1.26
C TYR A 59 12.30 -1.92 0.75
N GLY A 60 13.21 -2.52 1.53
CA GLY A 60 14.66 -2.50 1.27
C GLY A 60 15.25 -3.73 0.59
N PHE A 61 14.44 -4.73 0.22
CA PHE A 61 14.92 -5.99 -0.34
C PHE A 61 14.91 -5.98 -1.87
N GLN A 62 15.94 -6.58 -2.48
CA GLN A 62 15.89 -7.00 -3.88
C GLN A 62 14.78 -8.04 -4.04
N ASN A 63 13.97 -7.94 -5.10
CA ASN A 63 12.78 -8.79 -5.29
C ASN A 63 11.73 -8.71 -4.17
N ARG A 64 11.59 -7.53 -3.51
CA ARG A 64 10.65 -7.30 -2.40
C ARG A 64 9.23 -7.82 -2.62
N TYR A 65 8.72 -7.85 -3.85
CA TYR A 65 7.36 -8.33 -4.16
C TYR A 65 7.17 -9.83 -3.87
N LYS A 66 8.26 -10.61 -3.91
CA LYS A 66 8.25 -12.03 -3.56
C LYS A 66 8.34 -12.26 -2.04
N GLU A 67 8.78 -11.26 -1.28
CA GLU A 67 9.01 -11.39 0.16
C GLU A 67 7.69 -11.57 0.93
N PRO A 68 7.59 -12.56 1.84
CA PRO A 68 6.35 -12.82 2.59
C PRO A 68 5.83 -11.59 3.33
N LEU A 69 6.72 -10.81 3.96
CA LEU A 69 6.31 -9.62 4.73
C LEU A 69 5.79 -8.48 3.84
N TYR A 70 6.20 -8.42 2.57
CA TYR A 70 5.64 -7.47 1.60
C TYR A 70 4.19 -7.82 1.29
N LYS A 71 3.89 -9.11 1.06
CA LYS A 71 2.54 -9.61 0.79
C LYS A 71 1.61 -9.43 1.99
N VAL A 72 2.11 -9.72 3.19
CA VAL A 72 1.41 -9.48 4.46
C VAL A 72 1.04 -8.00 4.59
N LEU A 73 2.01 -7.10 4.43
CA LEU A 73 1.77 -5.69 4.63
C LEU A 73 0.82 -5.11 3.56
N THR A 74 0.88 -5.63 2.33
CA THR A 74 -0.06 -5.29 1.26
C THR A 74 -1.48 -5.69 1.62
N SER A 75 -1.69 -6.93 2.08
CA SER A 75 -2.99 -7.42 2.53
C SER A 75 -3.54 -6.61 3.72
N ILE A 76 -2.67 -6.27 4.67
CA ILE A 76 -3.00 -5.38 5.81
C ILE A 76 -3.45 -3.99 5.33
N ALA A 77 -2.72 -3.40 4.38
CA ALA A 77 -3.03 -2.08 3.84
C ALA A 77 -4.37 -2.07 3.08
N LEU A 78 -4.62 -3.09 2.26
CA LEU A 78 -5.91 -3.28 1.57
C LEU A 78 -7.05 -3.40 2.58
N ALA A 79 -6.92 -4.25 3.60
CA ALA A 79 -7.96 -4.43 4.61
C ALA A 79 -8.24 -3.15 5.43
N ASP A 80 -7.20 -2.39 5.81
CA ASP A 80 -7.37 -1.12 6.52
C ASP A 80 -8.06 -0.06 5.65
N LEU A 81 -7.71 0.03 4.37
CA LEU A 81 -8.35 0.96 3.43
C LEU A 81 -9.80 0.54 3.13
N ALA A 82 -10.06 -0.74 2.93
CA ALA A 82 -11.39 -1.31 2.72
C ALA A 82 -12.32 -0.99 3.90
N LEU A 83 -11.84 -1.14 5.14
CA LEU A 83 -12.60 -0.78 6.34
C LEU A 83 -12.95 0.71 6.39
N LYS A 84 -11.98 1.59 6.09
CA LYS A 84 -12.22 3.04 6.06
C LYS A 84 -13.21 3.44 4.96
N SER A 85 -13.18 2.71 3.85
CA SER A 85 -14.01 2.96 2.67
C SER A 85 -15.35 2.21 2.70
N LYS A 86 -15.59 1.39 3.74
CA LYS A 86 -16.78 0.55 3.91
C LYS A 86 -17.04 -0.43 2.75
N VAL A 87 -15.97 -0.87 2.08
CA VAL A 87 -16.03 -1.88 1.02
C VAL A 87 -16.68 -3.16 1.57
N GLN A 88 -17.65 -3.68 0.84
CA GLN A 88 -18.30 -4.96 1.10
C GLN A 88 -17.56 -6.09 0.39
N PRO A 89 -17.66 -7.34 0.89
CA PRO A 89 -17.03 -8.50 0.25
C PRO A 89 -17.51 -8.78 -1.19
N THR A 90 -18.65 -8.22 -1.59
CA THR A 90 -19.27 -8.37 -2.92
C THR A 90 -18.87 -7.26 -3.88
N ASP A 91 -18.17 -6.23 -3.42
CA ASP A 91 -17.78 -5.10 -4.26
C ASP A 91 -16.61 -5.51 -5.15
N GLU A 92 -16.65 -5.09 -6.42
CA GLU A 92 -15.54 -5.23 -7.34
C GLU A 92 -14.47 -4.18 -6.99
N VAL A 93 -13.25 -4.62 -6.70
CA VAL A 93 -12.13 -3.73 -6.37
C VAL A 93 -11.09 -3.77 -7.48
N ILE A 94 -10.83 -2.60 -8.06
CA ILE A 94 -9.70 -2.37 -8.96
C ILE A 94 -8.59 -1.71 -8.16
N VAL A 95 -7.38 -2.26 -8.23
CA VAL A 95 -6.19 -1.66 -7.62
C VAL A 95 -5.33 -1.03 -8.70
N ILE A 96 -5.06 0.26 -8.55
CA ILE A 96 -4.07 0.98 -9.35
C ILE A 96 -2.84 1.20 -8.47
N THR A 97 -1.68 0.71 -8.91
CA THR A 97 -0.41 0.86 -8.19
C THR A 97 0.73 1.05 -9.18
N GLY A 98 1.97 1.19 -8.69
CA GLY A 98 3.10 1.43 -9.56
C GLY A 98 4.44 0.90 -9.07
N VAL A 99 5.30 0.68 -10.05
CA VAL A 99 6.70 0.27 -9.90
C VAL A 99 7.63 1.37 -10.43
N PRO A 100 8.91 1.39 -10.01
CA PRO A 100 9.93 2.18 -10.70
C PRO A 100 9.90 1.98 -12.21
N SER A 101 10.23 3.01 -12.98
CA SER A 101 10.06 3.02 -14.43
C SER A 101 10.82 1.90 -15.14
N ASN A 102 12.00 1.53 -14.64
CA ASN A 102 12.82 0.43 -15.14
C ASN A 102 12.25 -0.98 -14.84
N GLU A 103 11.28 -1.10 -13.93
CA GLU A 103 10.61 -2.37 -13.61
C GLU A 103 9.34 -2.60 -14.46
N ILE A 104 8.88 -1.61 -15.23
CA ILE A 104 7.70 -1.75 -16.09
C ILE A 104 7.95 -2.76 -17.20
N GLY A 105 7.00 -3.68 -17.39
CA GLY A 105 7.09 -4.77 -18.36
C GLY A 105 8.05 -5.90 -17.97
N THR A 106 8.62 -5.86 -16.75
CA THR A 106 9.52 -6.91 -16.24
C THR A 106 8.78 -7.89 -15.32
N GLU A 107 9.48 -8.93 -14.87
CA GLU A 107 8.94 -9.89 -13.89
C GLU A 107 8.53 -9.22 -12.58
N ALA A 108 9.24 -8.17 -12.16
CA ALA A 108 8.92 -7.40 -10.95
C ALA A 108 7.50 -6.79 -11.00
N ALA A 109 7.06 -6.27 -12.15
CA ALA A 109 5.70 -5.78 -12.31
C ALA A 109 4.65 -6.90 -12.21
N ASN A 110 4.97 -8.09 -12.76
CA ASN A 110 4.10 -9.26 -12.67
C ASN A 110 4.04 -9.81 -11.23
N ASP A 111 5.16 -9.82 -10.52
CA ASP A 111 5.21 -10.22 -9.11
C ASP A 111 4.37 -9.28 -8.25
N LEU A 112 4.48 -7.96 -8.47
CA LEU A 112 3.65 -6.99 -7.77
C LEU A 112 2.17 -7.19 -8.08
N LYS A 113 1.83 -7.43 -9.34
CA LYS A 113 0.46 -7.74 -9.77
C LYS A 113 -0.10 -8.94 -9.00
N ALA A 114 0.66 -10.03 -8.95
CA ALA A 114 0.29 -11.25 -8.23
C ALA A 114 0.18 -11.06 -6.70
N VAL A 115 0.80 -10.03 -6.11
CA VAL A 115 0.61 -9.71 -4.69
C VAL A 115 -0.79 -9.15 -4.41
N PHE A 116 -1.37 -8.40 -5.36
CA PHE A 116 -2.64 -7.71 -5.18
C PHE A 116 -3.85 -8.49 -5.73
N GLU A 117 -3.65 -9.38 -6.69
CA GLU A 117 -4.76 -10.08 -7.34
C GLU A 117 -5.45 -11.10 -6.43
N GLY A 118 -6.78 -11.15 -6.55
CA GLY A 118 -7.61 -12.17 -5.91
C GLY A 118 -8.12 -11.80 -4.51
N LEU A 119 -8.47 -12.82 -3.74
CA LEU A 119 -9.16 -12.67 -2.47
C LEU A 119 -8.18 -12.49 -1.30
N HIS A 120 -8.21 -11.32 -0.68
CA HIS A 120 -7.53 -11.04 0.58
C HIS A 120 -8.50 -11.21 1.75
N THR A 121 -8.20 -12.14 2.67
CA THR A 121 -8.94 -12.31 3.92
C THR A 121 -8.04 -11.97 5.10
N VAL A 122 -8.41 -10.92 5.84
CA VAL A 122 -7.64 -10.42 6.99
C VAL A 122 -8.59 -10.19 8.16
N LYS A 123 -8.27 -10.67 9.37
CA LYS A 123 -9.01 -10.22 10.56
C LYS A 123 -8.35 -8.96 11.11
N VAL A 124 -9.10 -7.88 11.25
CA VAL A 124 -8.64 -6.63 11.83
C VAL A 124 -9.34 -6.45 13.17
N ASP A 125 -8.58 -6.41 14.26
CA ASP A 125 -9.11 -6.33 15.64
C ASP A 125 -10.22 -7.38 15.89
N GLY A 126 -9.99 -8.60 15.40
CA GLY A 126 -10.92 -9.73 15.52
C GLY A 126 -12.06 -9.76 14.50
N LYS A 127 -12.28 -8.71 13.70
CA LYS A 127 -13.31 -8.68 12.65
C LYS A 127 -12.73 -9.10 11.30
N THR A 128 -13.30 -10.12 10.68
CA THR A 128 -12.93 -10.54 9.32
C THR A 128 -13.29 -9.47 8.29
N VAL A 129 -12.31 -9.11 7.47
CA VAL A 129 -12.41 -8.24 6.31
C VAL A 129 -12.01 -9.06 5.09
N LYS A 130 -12.84 -9.01 4.04
CA LYS A 130 -12.57 -9.66 2.76
C LYS A 130 -12.56 -8.60 1.68
N VAL A 131 -11.54 -8.64 0.82
CA VAL A 131 -11.39 -7.75 -0.32
C VAL A 131 -11.08 -8.64 -1.52
N ASN A 132 -11.97 -8.68 -2.52
CA ASN A 132 -11.70 -9.36 -3.77
C ASN A 132 -11.20 -8.35 -4.79
N VAL A 133 -9.94 -8.46 -5.19
CA VAL A 133 -9.35 -7.60 -6.21
C VAL A 133 -9.53 -8.26 -7.56
N GLU A 134 -10.40 -7.68 -8.38
CA GLU A 134 -10.75 -8.17 -9.72
C GLU A 134 -9.68 -7.81 -10.75
N GLU A 135 -9.11 -6.62 -10.63
CA GLU A 135 -8.12 -6.11 -11.57
C GLU A 135 -7.02 -5.33 -10.86
N VAL A 136 -5.80 -5.51 -11.36
CA VAL A 136 -4.63 -4.75 -10.92
C VAL A 136 -3.97 -4.09 -12.11
N ILE A 137 -3.93 -2.77 -12.08
CA ILE A 137 -3.30 -1.92 -13.10
C ILE A 137 -1.96 -1.43 -12.53
N ILE A 138 -0.87 -1.80 -13.22
CA ILE A 138 0.49 -1.39 -12.87
C ILE A 138 0.94 -0.27 -13.80
N LEU A 139 1.35 0.86 -13.22
CA LEU A 139 1.82 2.03 -13.94
C LEU A 139 3.25 2.41 -13.51
N PRO A 140 4.05 3.06 -14.38
CA PRO A 140 5.31 3.68 -13.94
C PRO A 140 5.02 4.72 -12.84
N GLN A 141 5.78 4.72 -11.74
CA GLN A 141 5.57 5.68 -10.66
C GLN A 141 5.54 7.17 -11.09
N PRO A 142 6.38 7.64 -12.02
CA PRO A 142 6.33 9.02 -12.49
C PRO A 142 4.99 9.43 -13.10
N ILE A 143 4.27 8.53 -13.79
CA ILE A 143 2.99 8.88 -14.42
C ILE A 143 1.96 9.30 -13.37
N GLY A 144 1.96 8.65 -12.20
CA GLY A 144 1.06 9.01 -11.11
C GLY A 144 1.35 10.40 -10.57
N THR A 145 2.63 10.79 -10.53
CA THR A 145 3.07 12.12 -10.12
C THR A 145 2.61 13.19 -11.12
N VAL A 146 2.83 12.96 -12.42
CA VAL A 146 2.42 13.89 -13.48
C VAL A 146 0.90 14.03 -13.52
N MET A 147 0.17 12.91 -13.50
CA MET A 147 -1.30 12.93 -13.51
C MET A 147 -1.88 13.65 -12.29
N GLY A 148 -1.23 13.54 -11.12
CA GLY A 148 -1.63 14.28 -9.92
C GLY A 148 -1.34 15.78 -9.94
N GLN A 149 -0.58 16.27 -10.93
CA GLN A 149 -0.45 17.72 -11.20
C GLN A 149 -1.38 18.17 -12.34
N TYR A 150 -1.61 17.29 -13.32
CA TYR A 150 -2.45 17.56 -14.48
C TYR A 150 -3.95 17.54 -14.15
N LEU A 151 -4.41 16.62 -13.29
CA LEU A 151 -5.82 16.42 -12.95
C LEU A 151 -6.16 16.90 -11.54
N ASP A 152 -7.40 17.34 -11.35
CA ASP A 152 -7.98 17.59 -10.03
C ASP A 152 -8.47 16.29 -9.35
N THR A 153 -9.10 16.42 -8.17
CA THR A 153 -9.59 15.27 -7.41
C THR A 153 -10.81 14.58 -8.01
N ASP A 154 -11.53 15.26 -8.90
CA ASP A 154 -12.71 14.76 -9.59
C ASP A 154 -12.35 14.17 -10.97
N GLY A 155 -11.06 14.26 -11.35
CA GLY A 155 -10.51 13.70 -12.58
C GLY A 155 -10.58 14.64 -13.79
N PHE A 156 -10.89 15.91 -13.58
CA PHE A 156 -10.87 16.92 -14.65
C PHE A 156 -9.50 17.57 -14.78
N VAL A 157 -9.23 18.14 -15.96
CA VAL A 157 -7.99 18.88 -16.21
C VAL A 157 -7.90 20.08 -15.28
N ALA A 158 -6.89 20.08 -14.41
CA ALA A 158 -6.56 21.18 -13.51
C ALA A 158 -5.52 22.13 -14.13
N ASP A 159 -4.60 21.60 -14.94
CA ASP A 159 -3.52 22.38 -15.55
C ASP A 159 -3.16 21.89 -16.96
N GLU A 160 -3.82 22.46 -17.96
CA GLU A 160 -3.65 22.15 -19.40
C GLU A 160 -2.20 22.32 -19.91
N ARG A 161 -1.35 23.07 -19.21
CA ARG A 161 0.05 23.26 -19.63
C ARG A 161 0.82 21.94 -19.72
N TYR A 162 0.44 20.95 -18.92
CA TYR A 162 1.04 19.62 -18.93
C TYR A 162 0.88 18.87 -20.26
N GLU A 163 -0.02 19.32 -21.15
CA GLU A 163 -0.22 18.73 -22.49
C GLU A 163 0.91 19.11 -23.47
N ASP A 164 1.53 20.29 -23.30
CA ASP A 164 2.48 20.86 -24.27
C ASP A 164 3.93 20.94 -23.77
N ILE A 165 4.17 20.73 -22.48
CA ILE A 165 5.50 20.87 -21.87
C ILE A 165 6.22 19.53 -21.76
N ARG A 166 7.56 19.60 -21.72
CA ARG A 166 8.38 18.46 -21.28
C ARG A 166 8.47 18.49 -19.76
N VAL A 167 8.18 17.35 -19.14
CA VAL A 167 8.26 17.16 -17.68
C VAL A 167 9.35 16.15 -17.39
N GLY A 168 10.23 16.49 -16.46
CA GLY A 168 11.13 15.53 -15.81
C GLY A 168 10.67 15.32 -14.37
N VAL A 169 10.73 14.08 -13.90
CA VAL A 169 10.35 13.69 -12.54
C VAL A 169 11.59 13.18 -11.80
N ILE A 170 11.84 13.77 -10.63
CA ILE A 170 12.92 13.34 -9.73
C ILE A 170 12.27 12.78 -8.47
N ASP A 171 12.34 11.47 -8.26
CA ASP A 171 11.88 10.82 -7.03
C ASP A 171 13.05 10.54 -6.09
N ILE A 172 12.97 11.07 -4.87
CA ILE A 172 13.98 10.89 -3.83
C ILE A 172 13.36 10.05 -2.71
N GLY A 173 13.61 8.75 -2.76
CA GLY A 173 13.15 7.77 -1.78
C GLY A 173 14.09 7.61 -0.58
N THR A 174 13.73 6.71 0.35
CA THR A 174 14.52 6.42 1.57
C THR A 174 15.89 5.77 1.29
N GLY A 175 16.20 5.46 0.04
CA GLY A 175 17.50 4.95 -0.40
C GLY A 175 17.65 4.88 -1.92
N THR A 176 16.77 5.55 -2.67
CA THR A 176 16.78 5.58 -4.14
C THR A 176 16.69 7.02 -4.60
N THR A 177 17.28 7.31 -5.75
CA THR A 177 17.07 8.56 -6.48
C THR A 177 16.85 8.18 -7.92
N ASP A 178 15.61 8.33 -8.36
CA ASP A 178 15.17 7.98 -9.71
C ASP A 178 14.91 9.27 -10.48
N LEU A 179 15.40 9.33 -11.72
CA LEU A 179 15.21 10.45 -12.64
C LEU A 179 14.59 9.88 -13.92
N ASP A 180 13.38 10.32 -14.20
CA ASP A 180 12.60 9.95 -15.39
C ASP A 180 12.21 11.20 -16.20
#